data_AF-A0A851LY08-F1
#
_entry.id   AF-A0A851LY08-F1
#
_cell.length_a   1.000
_cell.length_b   1.000
_cell.length_c   1.000
_cell.angle_alpha   90.00
_cell.angle_beta   90.00
_cell.angle_gamma   90.00
#
_symmetry.space_group_name_H-M   'P 1'
#
loop_
_entity.id
_entity.type
_entity.pdbx_description
1 polymer ?
#
loop_
_entity_poly.entity_id
_entity_poly.type
_entity_poly.pdbx_seq_one_letter_code
_entity_poly.pdbx_strand_id
1 'polypeptide(L)' 'MSAPFEERSGVVPCGTPWGRWYQTLEEVFIEVQVPPGTRAKDVRCSLQSRHIALSVRGREVLQGKLFDSTVTDEGTWTL' A
#
# COMPACT_ATOMS: atom_id res chain seq x y z
N MET A 1 16.67 15.10 -23.06
CA MET A 1 15.84 15.05 -21.85
C MET A 1 14.95 13.83 -21.99
N SER A 2 15.20 12.77 -21.22
CA SER A 2 14.35 11.59 -21.15
C SER A 2 12.99 12.01 -20.56
N ALA A 3 11.90 11.66 -21.23
CA ALA A 3 10.57 11.81 -20.66
C ALA A 3 10.50 11.00 -19.36
N PRO A 4 9.76 11.44 -18.33
CA PRO A 4 9.45 10.60 -17.18
C PRO A 4 8.79 9.32 -17.72
N PHE A 5 9.39 8.17 -17.42
CA PHE A 5 8.76 6.89 -17.74
C PHE A 5 7.42 6.82 -17.01
N GLU A 6 6.31 6.80 -17.75
CA GLU A 6 4.97 6.60 -17.19
C GLU A 6 4.76 5.12 -16.91
N GLU A 7 5.35 4.66 -15.80
CA GLU A 7 5.30 3.29 -15.26
C GLU A 7 3.86 2.79 -14.98
N ARG A 8 2.88 3.69 -14.99
CA ARG A 8 1.48 3.39 -14.67
C ARG A 8 0.62 2.98 -15.88
N SER A 9 1.16 3.06 -17.10
CA SER A 9 0.42 2.67 -18.30
C SER A 9 0.25 1.13 -18.35
N GLY A 10 -0.99 0.65 -18.28
CA GLY A 10 -1.32 -0.79 -18.39
C GLY A 10 -1.50 -1.56 -17.06
N VAL A 11 -1.42 -0.87 -15.90
CA VAL A 11 -1.72 -1.49 -14.61
C VAL A 11 -3.21 -1.86 -14.51
N VAL A 12 -3.51 -3.06 -13.98
CA VAL A 12 -4.88 -3.53 -13.73
C VAL A 12 -5.18 -3.47 -12.24
N PRO A 13 -5.90 -2.43 -11.75
CA PRO A 13 -6.22 -2.30 -10.34
C PRO A 13 -7.40 -3.17 -9.92
N CYS A 14 -7.32 -3.70 -8.70
CA CYS A 14 -8.44 -4.30 -7.98
C CYS A 14 -8.96 -3.31 -6.93
N GLY A 15 -10.24 -2.95 -7.02
CA GLY A 15 -10.89 -2.00 -6.11
C GLY A 15 -11.22 -2.62 -4.75
N THR A 16 -11.11 -1.83 -3.69
CA THR A 16 -11.47 -2.21 -2.33
C THR A 16 -12.28 -1.07 -1.67
N PRO A 17 -13.00 -1.33 -0.56
CA PRO A 17 -13.76 -0.26 0.12
C PRO A 17 -12.91 0.92 0.62
N TRP A 18 -11.61 0.71 0.83
CA TRP A 18 -10.67 1.73 1.33
C TRP A 18 -9.73 2.28 0.24
N GLY A 19 -9.83 1.80 -1.01
CA GLY A 19 -8.96 2.23 -2.10
C GLY A 19 -8.81 1.17 -3.18
N ARG A 20 -7.57 0.79 -3.48
CA ARG A 20 -7.25 -0.20 -4.50
C ARG A 20 -5.87 -0.81 -4.29
N TRP A 21 -5.62 -1.93 -4.95
CA TRP A 21 -4.30 -2.51 -5.05
C TRP A 21 -4.03 -3.03 -6.46
N TYR A 22 -2.76 -3.22 -6.79
CA TYR A 22 -2.31 -3.82 -8.03
C TYR A 22 -0.92 -4.43 -7.80
N GLN A 23 -0.38 -5.13 -8.79
CA GLN A 23 0.95 -5.71 -8.71
C GLN A 23 1.67 -5.63 -10.05
N THR A 24 3.00 -5.67 -10.00
CA THR A 24 3.88 -5.92 -11.13
C THR A 24 4.42 -7.35 -11.03
N LEU A 25 5.47 -7.67 -11.78
CA LEU A 25 6.17 -8.96 -11.63
C LEU A 25 6.93 -9.06 -10.30
N GLU A 26 7.34 -7.92 -9.74
CA GLU A 26 8.27 -7.87 -8.60
C GLU A 26 7.58 -7.36 -7.32
N GLU A 27 6.61 -6.46 -7.45
CA GLU A 27 6.07 -5.71 -6.31
C GLU A 27 4.54 -5.71 -6.26
N VAL A 28 4.00 -5.51 -5.06
CA VAL A 28 2.57 -5.31 -4.81
C VAL A 28 2.36 -3.90 -4.26
N PHE A 29 1.45 -3.17 -4.88
CA PHE A 29 1.12 -1.80 -4.52
C PHE A 29 -0.26 -1.73 -3.88
N ILE A 30 -0.35 -1.04 -2.75
CA ILE A 30 -1.60 -0.85 -2.01
C ILE A 30 -1.80 0.65 -1.82
N GLU A 31 -2.86 1.19 -2.45
CA GLU A 31 -3.23 2.59 -2.35
C GLU A 31 -4.48 2.74 -1.47
N VAL A 32 -4.34 3.47 -0.37
CA VAL A 32 -5.38 3.65 0.64
C VAL A 32 -5.81 5.11 0.67
N GLN A 33 -7.11 5.36 0.54
CA GLN A 33 -7.65 6.70 0.73
C GLN A 33 -7.71 7.02 2.22
N VAL A 34 -7.14 8.17 2.60
CA VAL A 34 -7.14 8.65 3.98
C VAL A 34 -7.85 10.00 4.08
N PRO A 35 -8.44 10.33 5.25
CA PRO A 35 -9.06 11.64 5.44
C PRO A 35 -8.08 12.79 5.20
N PRO A 36 -8.52 13.92 4.63
CA PRO A 36 -7.68 15.11 4.48
C PRO A 36 -7.06 15.56 5.80
N GLY A 37 -5.82 16.07 5.72
CA GLY A 37 -5.04 16.47 6.88
C GLY A 37 -4.52 15.31 7.74
N THR A 38 -4.55 14.08 7.23
CA THR A 38 -3.83 12.96 7.88
C THR A 38 -2.33 13.27 7.84
N ARG A 39 -1.66 13.12 8.99
CA ARG A 39 -0.22 13.32 9.11
C ARG A 39 0.46 11.98 9.35
N ALA A 40 1.75 11.87 9.04
CA ALA A 40 2.51 10.63 9.20
C ALA A 40 2.39 10.04 10.62
N LYS A 41 2.39 10.88 11.67
CA LYS A 41 2.20 10.44 13.07
C LYS A 41 0.84 9.80 13.36
N ASP A 42 -0.15 10.04 12.52
CA ASP A 42 -1.49 9.47 12.63
C ASP A 42 -1.57 8.07 11.99
N VAL A 43 -0.53 7.66 11.25
CA VAL A 43 -0.46 6.38 10.55
C VAL A 43 0.36 5.39 11.36
N ARG A 44 -0.19 4.20 11.60
CA ARG A 44 0.57 3.03 12.07
C ARG A 44 0.46 1.96 11.00
N CYS A 45 1.56 1.67 10.33
CA CYS A 45 1.68 0.64 9.32
C CYS A 45 2.71 -0.40 9.78
N SER A 46 2.33 -1.66 9.74
CA SER A 46 3.21 -2.80 9.96
C SER A 46 3.19 -3.68 8.72
N LEU A 47 4.35 -3.82 8.11
CA LEU A 47 4.61 -4.71 6.98
C LEU A 47 5.48 -5.85 7.50
N GLN A 48 4.99 -7.07 7.38
CA GLN A 48 5.71 -8.30 7.71
C GLN A 48 5.65 -9.22 6.49
N SER A 49 6.58 -10.17 6.40
CA SER A 49 6.68 -11.08 5.24
C SER A 49 5.35 -11.71 4.84
N ARG A 50 4.48 -12.11 5.79
CA ARG A 50 3.16 -12.69 5.46
C ARG A 50 1.97 -11.95 6.06
N HIS A 51 2.17 -10.78 6.66
CA HIS A 51 1.08 -10.04 7.31
C HIS A 51 1.21 -8.55 7.06
N ILE A 52 0.06 -7.89 7.00
CA ILE A 52 -0.04 -6.44 6.90
C ILE A 52 -1.07 -5.93 7.91
N ALA A 53 -0.78 -4.79 8.52
CA ALA A 53 -1.72 -4.05 9.34
C ALA A 53 -1.53 -2.55 9.13
N LEU A 54 -2.63 -1.84 8.85
CA LEU A 54 -2.65 -0.39 8.71
C LEU A 54 -3.80 0.18 9.55
N SER A 55 -3.47 1.15 10.37
CA SER A 55 -4.44 2.00 11.05
C SER A 55 -4.12 3.47 10.84
N VAL A 56 -5.17 4.28 10.71
CA VAL A 56 -5.09 5.73 10.52
C VAL A 56 -5.93 6.41 11.59
N ARG A 57 -5.32 7.32 12.37
CA ARG A 57 -5.93 7.97 13.54
C ARG A 57 -6.56 6.96 14.52
N GLY A 58 -5.91 5.81 14.70
CA GLY A 58 -6.36 4.74 15.59
C GLY A 58 -7.51 3.88 15.06
N ARG A 59 -7.98 4.11 13.82
CA ARG A 59 -8.97 3.24 13.16
C ARG A 59 -8.27 2.27 12.23
N GLU A 60 -8.57 0.99 12.38
CA GLU A 60 -8.08 -0.05 11.46
C GLU A 60 -8.67 0.16 10.07
N VAL A 61 -7.81 0.13 9.05
CA VAL A 61 -8.20 0.28 7.65
C VAL A 61 -8.08 -1.05 6.91
N LEU A 62 -6.97 -1.77 7.13
CA LEU A 62 -6.78 -3.14 6.66
C LEU A 62 -5.88 -3.89 7.63
N GLN A 63 -6.19 -5.16 7.86
CA GLN A 63 -5.38 -6.09 8.63
C GLN A 63 -5.60 -7.50 8.10
N GLY A 64 -4.51 -8.26 7.93
CA GLY A 64 -4.64 -9.66 7.53
C GLY A 64 -3.34 -10.34 7.13
N LYS A 65 -3.48 -11.61 6.78
CA LYS A 65 -2.43 -12.41 6.16
C LYS A 65 -2.38 -12.09 4.66
N LEU A 66 -1.20 -11.82 4.14
CA LEU A 66 -0.96 -11.63 2.72
C LEU A 66 -1.22 -12.94 1.96
N PHE A 67 -1.56 -12.81 0.68
CA PHE A 67 -1.79 -13.96 -0.20
C PHE A 67 -0.54 -14.85 -0.29
N ASP A 68 0.64 -14.23 -0.43
CA ASP A 68 1.93 -14.91 -0.31
C ASP A 68 2.98 -14.04 0.41
N SER A 69 4.21 -14.57 0.55
CA SER A 69 5.29 -13.89 1.27
C SER A 69 5.94 -12.74 0.49
N THR A 70 6.31 -11.69 1.21
CA THR A 70 7.13 -10.56 0.76
C THR A 70 8.46 -10.50 1.51
N VAL A 71 9.40 -9.71 1.00
CA VAL A 71 10.65 -9.37 1.69
C VAL A 71 10.37 -8.22 2.67
N THR A 72 10.31 -8.54 3.97
CA THR A 72 9.88 -7.58 5.00
C THR A 72 10.67 -6.27 4.98
N ASP A 73 11.99 -6.36 4.83
CA ASP A 73 12.90 -5.21 4.98
C ASP A 73 12.84 -4.23 3.80
N GLU A 74 12.24 -4.65 2.68
CA GLU A 74 12.04 -3.82 1.48
C GLU A 74 10.65 -3.18 1.44
N GLY A 75 9.74 -3.60 2.32
CA GLY A 75 8.40 -3.05 2.42
C GLY A 75 8.41 -1.59 2.87
N THR A 76 7.84 -0.70 2.06
CA THR A 76 7.74 0.72 2.37
C THR A 76 6.29 1.21 2.41
N TRP A 77 6.06 2.30 3.13
CA TRP A 77 4.81 3.05 3.07
C TRP A 77 5.12 4.54 2.98
N THR A 78 4.27 5.27 2.27
CA THR A 78 4.36 6.72 2.11
C THR A 78 2.98 7.35 2.26
N LEU A 79 2.92 8.61 2.69
CA LEU A 79 1.70 9.38 2.89
C LEU A 79 1.77 10.70 2.12
#